data_AF-A0A7Y0JR03-F1
#
_entry.id   AF-A0A7Y0JR03-F1
#
_cell.length_a   1.000
_cell.length_b   1.000
_cell.length_c   1.000
_cell.angle_alpha   90.00
_cell.angle_beta   90.00
_cell.angle_gamma   90.00
#
_symmetry.space_group_name_H-M   'P 1'
#
loop_
_entity.id
_entity.type
_entity.pdbx_description
1 polymer ?
#
loop_
_entity_poly.entity_id
_entity_poly.type
_entity_poly.pdbx_seq_one_letter_code
_entity_poly.pdbx_strand_id
1 'polypeptide(L)'
;MADVVVVGGGIIGLTAARRLQQRGADVTIWTAHDVRDTVSSVAAAVWYPTHTDDDPRVRRWAASAYREFMRQADAGVPGVMVRHTRMVLRSPLAALPWWARSIGDAVLAGGELRFSAPLVEMDTYLAWLLSQLVDGGATVVRRRPVSLAAASAAAPIVVNATGLAARELCGDTAVYPVRGHIVLADNPGLVESVRDEDNPAGLTYVHPRGDDVVLGGTFEEGLSSVAPDPVEAAAIVRRCGAVVPELSGVRVRGSRIGLRPARRGGPRVEAEGQVIHAYGHGGAGVTLSWGCADDVASWGDHLA
;
A
#
# COMPACT_ATOMS: atom_id res chain seq x y z
N MET A 1 -19.70 4.21 23.94
CA MET A 1 -20.07 3.73 22.59
C MET A 1 -19.10 4.42 21.67
N ALA A 2 -18.45 3.71 20.75
CA ALA A 2 -17.44 4.33 19.90
C ALA A 2 -18.09 5.37 18.98
N ASP A 3 -17.38 6.46 18.68
CA ASP A 3 -17.82 7.45 17.71
C ASP A 3 -17.74 6.89 16.30
N VAL A 4 -16.70 6.09 16.02
CA VAL A 4 -16.43 5.54 14.70
C VAL A 4 -16.03 4.06 14.78
N VAL A 5 -16.63 3.23 13.92
CA VAL A 5 -16.14 1.88 13.65
C VAL A 5 -15.41 1.85 12.30
N VAL A 6 -14.12 1.53 12.32
CA VAL A 6 -13.33 1.28 11.10
C VAL A 6 -13.32 -0.22 10.80
N VAL A 7 -13.91 -0.61 9.67
CA VAL A 7 -13.97 -2.01 9.23
C VAL A 7 -12.82 -2.27 8.25
N GLY A 8 -11.78 -2.96 8.74
CA GLY A 8 -10.58 -3.33 7.99
C GLY A 8 -9.29 -2.97 8.74
N GLY A 9 -8.46 -3.98 9.03
CA GLY A 9 -7.16 -3.81 9.71
C GLY A 9 -5.95 -3.69 8.79
N GLY A 10 -6.15 -3.40 7.51
CA GLY A 10 -5.06 -3.14 6.55
C GLY A 10 -4.58 -1.68 6.60
N ILE A 11 -3.58 -1.34 5.79
CA ILE A 11 -2.96 0.00 5.80
C ILE A 11 -3.98 1.15 5.72
N ILE A 12 -4.97 1.05 4.85
CA ILE A 12 -5.99 2.08 4.65
C ILE A 12 -6.85 2.29 5.91
N GLY A 13 -7.28 1.19 6.54
CA GLY A 13 -8.09 1.26 7.75
C GLY A 13 -7.28 1.79 8.94
N LEU A 14 -6.03 1.35 9.09
CA LEU A 14 -5.18 1.80 10.18
C LEU A 14 -4.79 3.29 10.04
N THR A 15 -4.46 3.78 8.85
CA THR A 15 -4.19 5.22 8.66
C THR A 15 -5.43 6.07 8.85
N ALA A 16 -6.60 5.63 8.37
CA ALA A 16 -7.88 6.30 8.61
C ALA A 16 -8.22 6.37 10.10
N ALA A 17 -8.14 5.24 10.82
CA ALA A 17 -8.31 5.18 12.27
C ALA A 17 -7.38 6.17 12.97
N ARG A 18 -6.12 6.26 12.53
CA ARG A 18 -5.13 7.14 13.16
C ARG A 18 -5.45 8.61 12.95
N ARG A 19 -5.88 9.01 11.76
CA ARG A 19 -6.30 10.39 11.48
C ARG A 19 -7.58 10.77 12.25
N LEU A 20 -8.55 9.86 12.36
CA LEU A 20 -9.76 10.07 13.17
C LEU A 20 -9.43 10.24 14.65
N GLN A 21 -8.56 9.38 15.21
CA GLN A 21 -8.11 9.49 16.59
C GLN A 21 -7.33 10.78 16.84
N GLN A 22 -6.53 11.25 15.89
CA GLN A 22 -5.84 12.55 15.97
C GLN A 22 -6.81 13.75 15.96
N ARG A 23 -8.04 13.56 15.46
CA ARG A 23 -9.15 14.52 15.59
C ARG A 23 -9.99 14.34 16.85
N GLY A 24 -9.63 13.39 17.72
CA GLY A 24 -10.27 13.18 19.01
C GLY A 24 -11.43 12.17 19.03
N ALA A 25 -11.69 11.47 17.92
CA ALA A 25 -12.74 10.45 17.88
C ALA A 25 -12.36 9.19 18.69
N ASP A 26 -13.34 8.60 19.39
CA ASP A 26 -13.24 7.25 19.95
C ASP A 26 -13.39 6.21 18.83
N VAL A 27 -12.29 5.52 18.50
CA VAL A 27 -12.21 4.62 17.36
C VAL A 27 -12.19 3.16 17.80
N THR A 28 -13.11 2.37 17.23
CA THR A 28 -13.06 0.91 17.29
C THR A 28 -12.73 0.33 15.91
N ILE A 29 -11.75 -0.57 15.84
CA ILE A 29 -11.32 -1.23 14.60
C ILE A 29 -11.89 -2.64 14.59
N TRP A 30 -12.70 -2.97 13.59
CA TRP A 30 -13.18 -4.32 13.34
C TRP A 30 -12.36 -4.94 12.21
N THR A 31 -11.68 -6.05 12.50
CA THR A 31 -10.85 -6.75 11.53
C THR A 31 -11.12 -8.24 11.54
N ALA A 32 -11.10 -8.86 10.36
CA ALA A 32 -11.13 -10.31 10.23
C ALA A 32 -9.75 -10.94 10.47
N HIS A 33 -8.65 -10.21 10.27
CA HIS A 33 -7.30 -10.76 10.24
C HIS A 33 -6.37 -10.03 11.20
N ASP A 34 -5.32 -10.71 11.67
CA ASP A 34 -4.17 -10.02 12.27
C ASP A 34 -3.53 -9.13 11.20
N VAL A 35 -2.86 -8.05 11.61
CA VAL A 35 -2.21 -7.13 10.66
C VAL A 35 -1.20 -7.82 9.76
N ARG A 36 -0.52 -8.85 10.28
CA ARG A 36 0.44 -9.70 9.53
C ARG A 36 -0.21 -10.65 8.53
N ASP A 37 -1.51 -10.88 8.65
CA ASP A 37 -2.29 -11.74 7.75
C ASP A 37 -3.11 -10.94 6.73
N THR A 38 -2.90 -9.62 6.65
CA THR A 38 -3.56 -8.75 5.67
C THR A 38 -2.78 -8.70 4.36
N VAL A 39 -3.46 -8.37 3.25
CA VAL A 39 -2.76 -8.08 1.98
C VAL A 39 -1.71 -6.98 2.11
N SER A 40 -1.88 -6.04 3.04
CA SER A 40 -0.92 -4.98 3.29
C SER A 40 0.45 -5.51 3.72
N SER A 41 0.52 -6.61 4.48
CA SER A 41 1.77 -7.26 4.91
C SER A 41 2.60 -7.85 3.76
N VAL A 42 1.95 -8.15 2.63
CA VAL A 42 2.58 -8.75 1.45
C VAL A 42 3.20 -7.69 0.53
N ALA A 43 2.81 -6.42 0.65
CA ALA A 43 3.26 -5.39 -0.26
C ALA A 43 4.79 -5.16 -0.16
N ALA A 44 5.43 -4.98 -1.32
CA ALA A 44 6.80 -4.48 -1.39
C ALA A 44 6.91 -3.06 -0.80
N ALA A 45 5.83 -2.28 -0.96
CA ALA A 45 5.55 -1.02 -0.28
C ALA A 45 6.62 0.07 -0.42
N VAL A 46 7.06 0.31 -1.65
CA VAL A 46 7.74 1.57 -2.02
C VAL A 46 6.69 2.57 -2.50
N TRP A 47 6.83 3.83 -2.11
CA TRP A 47 6.01 4.92 -2.62
C TRP A 47 6.21 5.01 -4.13
N TYR A 48 5.20 4.59 -4.86
CA TYR A 48 5.11 4.68 -6.31
C TYR A 48 3.64 4.46 -6.69
N PRO A 49 3.04 5.31 -7.53
CA PRO A 49 1.62 5.23 -7.85
C PRO A 49 1.36 4.18 -8.96
N THR A 50 1.59 2.91 -8.61
CA THR A 50 1.46 1.74 -9.49
C THR A 50 0.03 1.61 -10.04
N HIS A 51 -0.11 1.64 -11.37
CA HIS A 51 -1.38 1.47 -12.08
C HIS A 51 -2.49 2.40 -11.56
N THR A 52 -2.16 3.67 -11.34
CA THR A 52 -3.13 4.72 -11.03
C THR A 52 -3.07 5.84 -12.06
N ASP A 53 -4.23 6.43 -12.35
CA ASP A 53 -4.36 7.52 -13.32
C ASP A 53 -4.03 8.88 -12.72
N ASP A 54 -3.79 9.85 -13.60
CA ASP A 54 -3.49 11.24 -13.26
C ASP A 54 -4.74 12.03 -12.79
N ASP A 55 -5.48 11.49 -11.82
CA ASP A 55 -6.69 12.07 -11.22
C ASP A 55 -6.33 13.11 -10.14
N PRO A 56 -6.98 14.29 -10.09
CA PRO A 56 -6.70 15.33 -9.08
C PRO A 56 -6.70 14.85 -7.62
N ARG A 57 -7.58 13.91 -7.25
CA ARG A 57 -7.62 13.30 -5.91
C ARG A 57 -6.41 12.41 -5.70
N VAL A 58 -6.09 11.55 -6.67
CA VAL A 58 -4.90 10.67 -6.61
C VAL A 58 -3.62 11.50 -6.48
N ARG A 59 -3.48 12.59 -7.23
CA ARG A 59 -2.36 13.53 -7.12
C ARG A 59 -2.21 14.07 -5.69
N ARG A 60 -3.32 14.55 -5.11
CA ARG A 60 -3.36 15.07 -3.73
C ARG A 60 -3.00 13.99 -2.72
N TRP A 61 -3.61 12.81 -2.84
CA TRP A 61 -3.39 11.73 -1.88
C TRP A 61 -1.95 11.24 -1.91
N ALA A 62 -1.39 11.05 -3.10
CA ALA A 62 -0.01 10.63 -3.30
C ALA A 62 0.97 11.65 -2.70
N ALA A 63 0.76 12.96 -2.94
CA ALA A 63 1.58 14.02 -2.37
C ALA A 63 1.47 14.14 -0.84
N SER A 64 0.27 13.93 -0.27
CA SER A 64 0.10 13.92 1.20
C SER A 64 0.82 12.73 1.83
N ALA A 65 0.62 11.54 1.26
CA ALA A 65 1.27 10.33 1.76
C ALA A 65 2.79 10.36 1.60
N TYR A 66 3.32 10.91 0.51
CA TYR A 66 4.76 11.11 0.36
C TYR A 66 5.32 11.95 1.51
N ARG A 67 4.75 13.15 1.74
CA ARG A 67 5.19 14.04 2.81
C ARG A 67 5.09 13.39 4.19
N GLU A 68 4.00 12.67 4.47
CA GLU A 68 3.83 11.97 5.74
C GLU A 68 4.87 10.87 5.93
N PHE A 69 5.15 10.05 4.92
CA PHE A 69 6.17 9.01 5.04
C PHE A 69 7.59 9.56 5.10
N MET A 70 7.90 10.66 4.41
CA MET A 70 9.19 11.37 4.57
C MET A 70 9.35 11.85 6.00
N ARG A 71 8.33 12.50 6.58
CA ARG A 71 8.31 12.92 7.99
C ARG A 71 8.50 11.74 8.94
N GLN A 72 7.89 10.60 8.66
CA GLN A 72 8.03 9.39 9.48
C GLN A 72 9.42 8.77 9.38
N ALA A 73 10.03 8.76 8.19
CA ALA A 73 11.41 8.34 8.01
C ALA A 73 12.37 9.24 8.81
N ASP A 74 12.22 10.56 8.71
CA ASP A 74 13.02 11.53 9.48
C ASP A 74 12.84 11.38 11.00
N ALA A 75 11.63 11.01 11.43
CA ALA A 75 11.32 10.74 12.83
C ALA A 75 11.77 9.35 13.33
N GLY A 76 12.37 8.52 12.46
CA GLY A 76 12.83 7.18 12.81
C GLY A 76 11.68 6.20 13.11
N VAL A 77 10.51 6.37 12.47
CA VAL A 77 9.38 5.46 12.65
C VAL A 77 9.77 4.04 12.20
N PRO A 78 9.51 3.00 13.02
CA PRO A 78 9.87 1.62 12.69
C PRO A 78 9.35 1.16 11.33
N GLY A 79 10.26 0.65 10.51
CA GLY A 79 9.98 0.13 9.18
C GLY A 79 9.82 1.19 8.08
N VAL A 80 9.98 2.48 8.36
CA VAL A 80 9.91 3.53 7.33
C VAL A 80 11.32 4.04 7.04
N MET A 81 11.71 4.04 5.78
CA MET A 81 13.02 4.53 5.33
C MET A 81 12.92 5.18 3.96
N VAL A 82 13.92 5.97 3.57
CA VAL A 82 14.03 6.54 2.22
C VAL A 82 15.03 5.73 1.41
N ARG A 83 14.69 5.45 0.15
CA ARG A 83 15.58 4.84 -0.83
C ARG A 83 15.69 5.73 -2.05
N HIS A 84 16.93 6.02 -2.45
CA HIS A 84 17.17 6.48 -3.80
C HIS A 84 16.73 5.39 -4.77
N THR A 85 16.00 5.79 -5.79
CA THR A 85 15.40 4.90 -6.76
C THR A 85 15.85 5.35 -8.14
N ARG A 86 16.39 4.41 -8.92
CA ARG A 86 16.52 4.57 -10.37
C ARG A 86 15.46 3.75 -11.08
N MET A 87 14.77 4.39 -12.01
CA MET A 87 13.81 3.76 -12.89
C MET A 87 14.43 3.69 -14.29
N VAL A 88 14.65 2.47 -14.75
CA VAL A 88 15.14 2.15 -16.09
C VAL A 88 14.09 2.60 -17.09
N LEU A 89 14.50 3.41 -18.06
CA LEU A 89 13.64 3.86 -19.14
C LEU A 89 14.04 3.11 -20.41
N ARG A 90 13.11 2.33 -20.97
CA ARG A 90 13.32 1.61 -22.23
C ARG A 90 12.95 2.43 -23.46
N SER A 91 12.20 3.51 -23.23
CA SER A 91 11.87 4.53 -24.21
C SER A 91 12.10 5.92 -23.58
N PRO A 92 12.53 6.92 -24.36
CA PRO A 92 12.66 8.28 -23.85
C PRO A 92 11.33 8.82 -23.30
N LEU A 93 11.39 9.51 -22.17
CA LEU A 93 10.24 10.23 -21.62
C LEU A 93 10.14 11.61 -22.28
N ALA A 94 8.98 11.92 -22.86
CA ALA A 94 8.71 13.26 -23.41
C ALA A 94 8.55 14.33 -22.32
N ALA A 95 8.10 13.92 -21.13
CA ALA A 95 7.98 14.75 -19.94
C ALA A 95 8.09 13.87 -18.70
N LEU A 96 8.35 14.49 -17.53
CA LEU A 96 8.31 13.77 -16.28
C LEU A 96 6.91 13.19 -16.03
N PRO A 97 6.79 11.99 -15.44
CA PRO A 97 5.51 11.43 -15.06
C PRO A 97 4.73 12.36 -14.13
N TRP A 98 3.42 12.30 -14.17
CA TRP A 98 2.55 13.21 -13.42
C TRP A 98 2.80 13.21 -11.90
N TRP A 99 3.31 12.10 -11.36
CA TRP A 99 3.59 11.92 -9.94
C TRP A 99 4.91 12.55 -9.51
N ALA A 100 5.79 12.93 -10.45
CA ALA A 100 7.08 13.55 -10.16
C ALA A 100 6.93 14.85 -9.35
N ARG A 101 5.86 15.61 -9.58
CA ARG A 101 5.55 16.82 -8.79
C ARG A 101 5.22 16.55 -7.33
N SER A 102 4.92 15.31 -6.96
CA SER A 102 4.56 14.94 -5.58
C SER A 102 5.80 14.73 -4.71
N ILE A 103 6.99 14.53 -5.32
CA ILE A 103 8.23 14.17 -4.61
C ILE A 103 9.34 15.21 -4.73
N GLY A 104 9.29 16.07 -5.75
CA GLY A 104 10.09 17.29 -5.86
C GLY A 104 11.56 17.10 -6.25
N ASP A 105 12.08 15.88 -6.24
CA ASP A 105 13.49 15.56 -6.54
C ASP A 105 13.67 14.63 -7.77
N ALA A 106 12.60 14.39 -8.53
CA ALA A 106 12.64 13.55 -9.71
C ALA A 106 13.43 14.20 -10.85
N VAL A 107 14.44 13.49 -11.37
CA VAL A 107 15.33 13.98 -12.42
C VAL A 107 15.60 12.93 -13.50
N LEU A 108 15.72 13.37 -14.74
CA LEU A 108 16.22 12.53 -15.84
C LEU A 108 17.74 12.63 -15.88
N ALA A 109 18.43 11.50 -15.69
CA ALA A 109 19.89 11.43 -15.67
C ALA A 109 20.37 10.12 -16.26
N GLY A 110 21.29 10.17 -17.24
CA GLY A 110 21.91 8.98 -17.83
C GLY A 110 20.94 8.04 -18.55
N GLY A 111 19.81 8.54 -19.05
CA GLY A 111 18.76 7.71 -19.66
C GLY A 111 17.83 7.03 -18.65
N GLU A 112 17.92 7.38 -17.37
CA GLU A 112 17.07 6.87 -16.30
C GLU A 112 16.28 8.02 -15.64
N LEU A 113 15.18 7.67 -14.97
CA LEU A 113 14.48 8.57 -14.06
C LEU A 113 14.93 8.25 -12.62
N ARG A 114 15.51 9.23 -11.93
CA ARG A 114 16.02 9.06 -10.56
C ARG A 114 15.24 9.93 -9.58
N PHE A 115 14.96 9.42 -8.40
CA PHE A 115 14.20 10.10 -7.35
C PHE A 115 14.35 9.42 -5.99
N SER A 116 13.96 10.09 -4.91
CA SER A 116 13.86 9.49 -3.58
C SER A 116 12.44 9.00 -3.32
N ALA A 117 12.31 7.81 -2.75
CA ALA A 117 11.01 7.23 -2.42
C ALA A 117 11.03 6.63 -1.02
N PRO A 118 10.00 6.90 -0.19
CA PRO A 118 9.75 6.14 1.01
C PRO A 118 9.56 4.66 0.68
N LEU A 119 10.22 3.80 1.45
CA LEU A 119 10.02 2.37 1.52
C LEU A 119 9.46 2.04 2.90
N VAL A 120 8.43 1.19 2.95
CA VAL A 120 7.75 0.81 4.18
C VAL A 120 7.81 -0.71 4.36
N GLU A 121 8.53 -1.17 5.37
CA GLU A 121 8.57 -2.57 5.78
C GLU A 121 7.27 -2.93 6.49
N MET A 122 6.32 -3.47 5.72
CA MET A 122 4.93 -3.57 6.14
C MET A 122 4.68 -4.36 7.43
N ASP A 123 5.41 -5.45 7.66
CA ASP A 123 5.23 -6.25 8.89
C ASP A 123 5.56 -5.41 10.14
N THR A 124 6.69 -4.71 10.11
CA THR A 124 7.15 -3.81 11.19
C THR A 124 6.24 -2.59 11.32
N TYR A 125 5.95 -1.94 10.21
CA TYR A 125 5.20 -0.69 10.20
C TYR A 125 3.73 -0.88 10.62
N LEU A 126 3.06 -1.94 10.15
CA LEU A 126 1.67 -2.20 10.54
C LEU A 126 1.56 -2.56 12.03
N ALA A 127 2.53 -3.32 12.56
CA ALA A 127 2.58 -3.63 13.99
C ALA A 127 2.78 -2.35 14.83
N TRP A 128 3.71 -1.49 14.42
CA TRP A 128 3.92 -0.19 15.07
C TRP A 128 2.67 0.69 14.99
N LEU A 129 2.06 0.83 13.81
CA LEU A 129 0.88 1.68 13.62
C LEU A 129 -0.30 1.19 14.45
N LEU A 130 -0.50 -0.13 14.54
CA LEU A 130 -1.50 -0.72 15.43
C LEU A 130 -1.21 -0.42 16.90
N SER A 131 0.05 -0.46 17.33
CA SER A 131 0.43 -0.11 18.70
C SER A 131 0.08 1.35 18.99
N GLN A 132 0.40 2.27 18.08
CA GLN A 132 0.08 3.70 18.26
C GLN A 132 -1.43 3.96 18.41
N LEU A 133 -2.25 3.17 17.71
CA LEU A 133 -3.71 3.24 17.82
C LEU A 133 -4.19 2.76 19.20
N VAL A 134 -3.70 1.59 19.63
CA VAL A 134 -4.06 1.00 20.93
C VAL A 134 -3.58 1.88 22.09
N ASP A 135 -2.35 2.38 22.03
CA ASP A 135 -1.77 3.27 23.03
C ASP A 135 -2.54 4.61 23.11
N GLY A 136 -3.12 5.05 21.99
CA GLY A 136 -4.03 6.20 21.94
C GLY A 136 -5.48 5.89 22.35
N GLY A 137 -5.78 4.67 22.81
CA GLY A 137 -7.10 4.28 23.31
C GLY A 137 -8.02 3.56 22.32
N ALA A 138 -7.58 3.28 21.09
CA ALA A 138 -8.42 2.58 20.12
C ALA A 138 -8.67 1.12 20.55
N THR A 139 -9.92 0.67 20.39
CA THR A 139 -10.29 -0.73 20.65
C THR A 139 -10.17 -1.56 19.38
N VAL A 140 -9.49 -2.71 19.43
CA VAL A 140 -9.35 -3.63 18.29
C VAL A 140 -10.16 -4.90 18.53
N VAL A 141 -11.12 -5.18 17.65
CA VAL A 141 -12.00 -6.34 17.77
C VAL A 141 -11.83 -7.27 16.56
N ARG A 142 -11.32 -8.48 16.81
CA ARG A 142 -11.27 -9.54 15.80
C ARG A 142 -12.66 -10.15 15.61
N ARG A 143 -13.25 -10.04 14.41
CA ARG A 143 -14.59 -10.57 14.10
C ARG A 143 -14.63 -11.25 12.73
N ARG A 144 -15.33 -12.39 12.65
CA ARG A 144 -15.64 -13.07 11.39
C ARG A 144 -17.07 -13.65 11.45
N PRO A 145 -17.95 -13.35 10.47
CA PRO A 145 -17.76 -12.38 9.40
C PRO A 145 -17.75 -10.93 9.92
N VAL A 146 -17.16 -10.01 9.15
CA VAL A 146 -17.38 -8.57 9.34
C VAL A 146 -18.67 -8.16 8.62
N SER A 147 -19.40 -7.18 9.14
CA SER A 147 -20.65 -6.70 8.56
C SER A 147 -20.75 -5.18 8.72
N LEU A 148 -21.02 -4.48 7.62
CA LEU A 148 -21.23 -3.02 7.65
C LEU A 148 -22.52 -2.67 8.40
N ALA A 149 -23.59 -3.45 8.23
CA ALA A 149 -24.84 -3.23 8.96
C ALA A 149 -24.66 -3.39 10.48
N ALA A 150 -23.89 -4.39 10.92
CA ALA A 150 -23.56 -4.55 12.33
C ALA A 150 -22.67 -3.41 12.85
N ALA A 151 -21.75 -2.89 12.02
CA ALA A 151 -20.92 -1.74 12.36
C ALA A 151 -21.77 -0.46 12.52
N SER A 152 -22.73 -0.24 11.63
CA SER A 152 -23.67 0.90 11.70
C SER A 152 -24.60 0.83 12.92
N ALA A 153 -24.85 -0.36 13.46
CA ALA A 153 -25.57 -0.51 14.73
C ALA A 153 -24.68 -0.27 15.97
N ALA A 154 -23.34 -0.30 15.81
CA ALA A 154 -22.39 -0.20 16.91
C ALA A 154 -21.78 1.21 17.07
N ALA A 155 -21.78 2.01 16.02
CA ALA A 155 -21.31 3.40 16.02
C ALA A 155 -22.08 4.23 14.99
N PRO A 156 -22.23 5.55 15.23
CA PRO A 156 -22.92 6.44 14.30
C PRO A 156 -22.19 6.58 12.97
N ILE A 157 -20.87 6.39 12.94
CA ILE A 157 -20.05 6.47 11.72
C ILE A 157 -19.32 5.16 11.48
N VAL A 158 -19.30 4.74 10.21
CA VAL A 158 -18.56 3.56 9.78
C VAL A 158 -17.58 3.93 8.68
N VAL A 159 -16.32 3.56 8.84
CA VAL A 159 -15.35 3.59 7.72
C VAL A 159 -15.24 2.18 7.14
N ASN A 160 -15.67 2.02 5.88
CA ASN A 160 -15.51 0.79 5.13
C ASN A 160 -14.13 0.78 4.43
N ALA A 161 -13.13 0.16 5.07
CA ALA A 161 -11.77 -0.03 4.56
C ALA A 161 -11.47 -1.51 4.24
N THR A 162 -12.45 -2.23 3.70
CA THR A 162 -12.44 -3.71 3.59
C THR A 162 -11.67 -4.27 2.40
N GLY A 163 -11.09 -3.41 1.54
CA GLY A 163 -10.31 -3.86 0.39
C GLY A 163 -11.15 -4.70 -0.58
N LEU A 164 -10.73 -5.94 -0.85
CA LEU A 164 -11.44 -6.86 -1.76
C LEU A 164 -12.84 -7.22 -1.27
N ALA A 165 -13.04 -7.27 0.05
CA ALA A 165 -14.32 -7.63 0.64
C ALA A 165 -15.42 -6.59 0.36
N ALA A 166 -15.08 -5.37 -0.09
CA ALA A 166 -16.06 -4.37 -0.49
C ALA A 166 -16.98 -4.86 -1.62
N ARG A 167 -16.49 -5.77 -2.48
CA ARG A 167 -17.30 -6.41 -3.52
C ARG A 167 -18.53 -7.11 -2.93
N GLU A 168 -18.35 -7.82 -1.82
CA GLU A 168 -19.40 -8.60 -1.17
C GLU A 168 -20.17 -7.78 -0.13
N LEU A 169 -19.45 -6.97 0.66
CA LEU A 169 -20.01 -6.27 1.82
C LEU A 169 -20.84 -5.03 1.46
N CYS A 170 -20.56 -4.39 0.32
CA CYS A 170 -21.36 -3.27 -0.16
C CYS A 170 -21.70 -3.37 -1.66
N GLY A 171 -21.56 -4.56 -2.26
CA GLY A 171 -22.02 -4.83 -3.62
C GLY A 171 -21.22 -4.14 -4.74
N ASP A 172 -20.02 -3.60 -4.47
CA ASP A 172 -19.23 -2.91 -5.50
C ASP A 172 -18.57 -3.91 -6.46
N THR A 173 -19.27 -4.24 -7.54
CA THR A 173 -18.81 -5.19 -8.57
C THR A 173 -17.61 -4.68 -9.38
N ALA A 174 -17.26 -3.39 -9.27
CA ALA A 174 -16.07 -2.84 -9.90
C ALA A 174 -14.77 -3.27 -9.18
N VAL A 175 -14.87 -3.80 -7.95
CA VAL A 175 -13.73 -4.35 -7.20
C VAL A 175 -13.36 -5.75 -7.70
N TYR A 176 -12.08 -5.96 -7.97
CA TYR A 176 -11.52 -7.22 -8.47
C TYR A 176 -10.10 -7.47 -7.95
N PRO A 177 -9.67 -8.74 -7.84
CA PRO A 177 -8.31 -9.08 -7.42
C PRO A 177 -7.31 -8.86 -8.55
N VAL A 178 -6.13 -8.36 -8.18
CA VAL A 178 -4.93 -8.44 -9.02
C VAL A 178 -3.85 -9.18 -8.25
N ARG A 179 -3.50 -10.37 -8.72
CA ARG A 179 -2.46 -11.20 -8.11
C ARG A 179 -1.09 -10.55 -8.31
N GLY A 180 -0.30 -10.58 -7.24
CA GLY A 180 1.08 -10.13 -7.23
C GLY A 180 1.97 -11.15 -6.53
N HIS A 181 3.00 -11.57 -7.24
CA HIS A 181 4.06 -12.42 -6.73
C HIS A 181 5.31 -11.58 -6.45
N ILE A 182 5.86 -11.70 -5.24
CA ILE A 182 7.18 -11.18 -4.88
C ILE A 182 8.06 -12.28 -4.27
N VAL A 183 9.37 -12.10 -4.39
CA VAL A 183 10.39 -12.95 -3.79
C VAL A 183 11.17 -12.13 -2.77
N LEU A 184 11.42 -12.72 -1.60
CA LEU A 184 12.33 -12.17 -0.59
C LEU A 184 13.67 -12.90 -0.71
N ALA A 185 14.77 -12.15 -0.69
CA ALA A 185 16.13 -12.69 -0.76
C ALA A 185 17.06 -11.94 0.20
N ASP A 186 18.19 -12.53 0.58
CA ASP A 186 19.19 -11.84 1.39
C ASP A 186 19.64 -10.53 0.70
N ASN A 187 19.88 -9.48 1.48
CA ASN A 187 20.40 -8.23 0.92
C ASN A 187 21.94 -8.30 0.87
N PRO A 188 22.59 -8.28 -0.33
CA PRO A 188 24.04 -8.34 -0.45
C PRO A 188 24.73 -6.97 -0.18
N GLY A 189 24.04 -6.01 0.45
CA GLY A 189 24.54 -4.66 0.72
C GLY A 189 23.95 -3.59 -0.21
N LEU A 190 22.85 -3.89 -0.90
CA LEU A 190 22.14 -2.94 -1.74
C LEU A 190 21.46 -1.86 -0.89
N VAL A 191 21.55 -0.62 -1.35
CA VAL A 191 20.93 0.56 -0.74
C VAL A 191 20.10 1.39 -1.73
N GLU A 192 20.22 1.12 -3.04
CA GLU A 192 19.45 1.78 -4.09
C GLU A 192 18.32 0.85 -4.57
N SER A 193 17.13 1.41 -4.76
CA SER A 193 16.02 0.71 -5.42
C SER A 193 16.13 0.81 -6.93
N VAL A 194 15.74 -0.26 -7.62
CA VAL A 194 15.67 -0.28 -9.09
C VAL A 194 14.26 -0.66 -9.53
N ARG A 195 13.74 0.03 -10.55
CA ARG A 195 12.45 -0.25 -11.18
C ARG A 195 12.59 -0.29 -12.69
N ASP A 196 11.89 -1.19 -13.35
CA ASP A 196 11.77 -1.30 -14.80
C ASP A 196 10.34 -1.76 -15.13
N GLU A 197 9.48 -0.77 -15.41
CA GLU A 197 8.05 -0.99 -15.68
C GLU A 197 7.82 -1.60 -17.07
N ASP A 198 8.76 -1.40 -18.00
CA ASP A 198 8.62 -1.78 -19.41
C ASP A 198 9.48 -3.00 -19.77
N ASN A 199 9.97 -3.75 -18.77
CA ASN A 199 10.81 -4.92 -19.01
C ASN A 199 10.06 -5.96 -19.86
N PRO A 200 10.59 -6.36 -21.03
CA PRO A 200 9.93 -7.34 -21.90
C PRO A 200 9.84 -8.72 -21.25
N ALA A 201 10.63 -9.02 -20.22
CA ALA A 201 10.53 -10.23 -19.41
C ALA A 201 9.50 -10.14 -18.27
N GLY A 202 8.78 -9.03 -18.14
CA GLY A 202 7.76 -8.76 -17.13
C GLY A 202 8.20 -7.76 -16.06
N LEU A 203 7.21 -7.19 -15.36
CA LEU A 203 7.39 -6.16 -14.32
C LEU A 203 8.58 -6.49 -13.40
N THR A 204 9.53 -5.57 -13.29
CA THR A 204 10.78 -5.79 -12.57
C THR A 204 11.05 -4.67 -11.59
N TYR A 205 11.25 -5.02 -10.32
CA TYR A 205 11.71 -4.09 -9.30
C TYR A 205 12.51 -4.79 -8.21
N VAL A 206 13.49 -4.07 -7.67
CA VAL A 206 14.40 -4.48 -6.61
C VAL A 206 14.37 -3.41 -5.54
N HIS A 207 13.92 -3.78 -4.33
CA HIS A 207 13.72 -2.84 -3.23
C HIS A 207 14.45 -3.34 -1.98
N PRO A 208 15.67 -2.84 -1.70
CA PRO A 208 16.42 -3.24 -0.52
C PRO A 208 15.81 -2.64 0.75
N ARG A 209 15.42 -3.53 1.66
CA ARG A 209 14.95 -3.23 3.02
C ARG A 209 16.16 -3.21 3.98
N GLY A 210 15.92 -3.14 5.28
CA GLY A 210 16.97 -3.22 6.31
C GLY A 210 17.71 -4.56 6.26
N ASP A 211 16.97 -5.66 6.25
CA ASP A 211 17.54 -7.01 6.45
C ASP A 211 17.45 -7.93 5.23
N ASP A 212 16.69 -7.56 4.19
CA ASP A 212 16.54 -8.31 2.95
C ASP A 212 16.22 -7.41 1.76
N VAL A 213 16.02 -8.01 0.59
CA VAL A 213 15.59 -7.33 -0.61
C VAL A 213 14.28 -7.94 -1.11
N VAL A 214 13.33 -7.07 -1.46
CA VAL A 214 12.11 -7.47 -2.16
C VAL A 214 12.39 -7.43 -3.65
N LEU A 215 12.21 -8.58 -4.29
CA LEU A 215 12.30 -8.76 -5.73
C LEU A 215 10.87 -8.94 -6.25
N GLY A 216 10.49 -8.16 -7.25
CA GLY A 216 9.20 -8.36 -7.88
C GLY A 216 9.22 -7.99 -9.36
N GLY A 217 8.11 -8.16 -10.04
CA GLY A 217 6.89 -8.80 -9.54
C GLY A 217 5.98 -9.25 -10.65
N THR A 218 4.77 -9.64 -10.29
CA THR A 218 3.67 -9.82 -11.24
C THR A 218 2.52 -8.84 -10.95
N PHE A 219 1.72 -8.62 -11.98
CA PHE A 219 0.48 -7.85 -11.92
C PHE A 219 -0.57 -8.56 -12.80
N GLU A 220 -1.25 -9.55 -12.22
CA GLU A 220 -2.12 -10.47 -12.97
C GLU A 220 -3.58 -10.22 -12.60
N GLU A 221 -4.32 -9.55 -13.49
CA GLU A 221 -5.71 -9.19 -13.24
C GLU A 221 -6.65 -10.39 -13.23
N GLY A 222 -7.62 -10.39 -12.33
CA GLY A 222 -8.68 -11.40 -12.27
C GLY A 222 -8.27 -12.72 -11.63
N LEU A 223 -6.97 -12.95 -11.40
CA LEU A 223 -6.49 -14.12 -10.67
C LEU A 223 -6.69 -13.93 -9.15
N SER A 224 -7.29 -14.93 -8.52
CA SER A 224 -7.59 -14.95 -7.08
C SER A 224 -6.77 -15.98 -6.29
N SER A 225 -5.92 -16.77 -6.96
CA SER A 225 -5.10 -17.78 -6.29
C SER A 225 -3.87 -17.15 -5.62
N VAL A 226 -3.67 -17.48 -4.34
CA VAL A 226 -2.44 -17.18 -3.59
C VAL A 226 -1.50 -18.39 -3.50
N ALA A 227 -1.72 -19.39 -4.34
CA ALA A 227 -0.88 -20.59 -4.36
C ALA A 227 0.58 -20.24 -4.74
N PRO A 228 1.57 -20.92 -4.14
CA PRO A 228 2.96 -20.79 -4.53
C PRO A 228 3.17 -21.11 -6.01
N ASP A 229 4.05 -20.34 -6.65
CA ASP A 229 4.45 -20.54 -8.04
C ASP A 229 5.98 -20.51 -8.14
N PRO A 230 6.66 -21.67 -8.04
CA PRO A 230 8.13 -21.72 -8.05
C PRO A 230 8.71 -21.33 -9.43
N VAL A 231 7.94 -21.49 -10.52
CA VAL A 231 8.39 -21.13 -11.87
C VAL A 231 8.42 -19.61 -12.00
N GLU A 232 7.35 -18.93 -11.58
CA GLU A 232 7.30 -17.48 -11.56
C GLU A 232 8.34 -16.92 -10.59
N ALA A 233 8.46 -17.48 -9.37
CA ALA A 233 9.49 -17.08 -8.40
C ALA A 233 10.90 -17.10 -9.01
N ALA A 234 11.27 -18.17 -9.70
CA ALA A 234 12.56 -18.28 -10.38
C ALA A 234 12.70 -17.27 -11.53
N ALA A 235 11.62 -16.98 -12.26
CA ALA A 235 11.61 -15.93 -13.27
C ALA A 235 11.85 -14.54 -12.66
N ILE A 236 11.30 -14.25 -11.47
CA ILE A 236 11.49 -12.98 -10.76
C ILE A 236 12.96 -12.78 -10.42
N VAL A 237 13.58 -13.80 -9.84
CA VAL A 237 14.99 -13.76 -9.46
C VAL A 237 15.87 -13.52 -10.69
N ARG A 238 15.62 -14.23 -11.80
CA ARG A 238 16.39 -14.06 -13.04
C ARG A 238 16.30 -12.65 -13.61
N ARG A 239 15.08 -12.08 -13.74
CA ARG A 239 14.91 -10.73 -14.31
C ARG A 239 15.46 -9.64 -13.41
N CYS A 240 15.33 -9.79 -12.08
CA CYS A 240 15.94 -8.87 -11.13
C CYS A 240 17.47 -8.94 -11.18
N GLY A 241 18.06 -10.14 -11.23
CA GLY A 241 19.51 -10.32 -11.36
C GLY A 241 20.09 -9.81 -12.67
N ALA A 242 19.29 -9.79 -13.75
CA ALA A 242 19.71 -9.18 -15.02
C ALA A 242 19.80 -7.65 -14.94
N VAL A 243 19.00 -7.01 -14.08
CA VAL A 243 18.98 -5.55 -13.89
C VAL A 243 19.94 -5.10 -12.77
N VAL A 244 20.15 -5.97 -11.76
CA VAL A 244 21.04 -5.75 -10.62
C VAL A 244 21.95 -6.98 -10.47
N PRO A 245 23.11 -7.01 -11.15
CA PRO A 245 24.01 -8.17 -11.19
C PRO A 245 24.52 -8.65 -9.83
N GLU A 246 24.56 -7.77 -8.82
CA GLU A 246 24.91 -8.08 -7.43
C GLU A 246 23.96 -9.08 -6.76
N LEU A 247 22.76 -9.28 -7.34
CA LEU A 247 21.83 -10.34 -6.91
C LEU A 247 22.19 -11.72 -7.45
N SER A 248 23.22 -11.85 -8.29
CA SER A 248 23.65 -13.14 -8.80
C SER A 248 24.06 -14.08 -7.65
N GLY A 249 23.43 -15.25 -7.58
CA GLY A 249 23.66 -16.22 -6.51
C GLY A 249 23.10 -15.83 -5.14
N VAL A 250 22.27 -14.78 -5.05
CA VAL A 250 21.64 -14.37 -3.81
C VAL A 250 20.79 -15.50 -3.21
N ARG A 251 20.87 -15.68 -1.88
CA ARG A 251 20.04 -16.67 -1.20
C ARG A 251 18.58 -16.19 -1.15
N VAL A 252 17.69 -16.95 -1.77
CA VAL A 252 16.25 -16.73 -1.69
C VAL A 252 15.73 -17.18 -0.32
N ARG A 253 14.96 -16.31 0.35
CA ARG A 253 14.28 -16.58 1.63
C ARG A 253 12.89 -17.18 1.43
N GLY A 254 12.21 -16.81 0.35
CA GLY A 254 10.88 -17.34 0.02
C GLY A 254 10.10 -16.43 -0.93
N SER A 255 8.83 -16.73 -1.12
CA SER A 255 7.90 -15.91 -1.92
C SER A 255 6.70 -15.48 -1.09
N ARG A 256 6.14 -14.32 -1.42
CA ARG A 256 4.82 -13.89 -0.92
C ARG A 256 3.92 -13.59 -2.11
N ILE A 257 2.68 -14.06 -2.04
CA ILE A 257 1.66 -13.85 -3.07
C ILE A 257 0.49 -13.12 -2.42
N GLY A 258 0.07 -12.01 -3.01
CA GLY A 258 -1.00 -11.16 -2.49
C GLY A 258 -2.01 -10.80 -3.57
N LEU A 259 -3.24 -10.52 -3.15
CA LEU A 259 -4.32 -10.10 -4.04
C LEU A 259 -4.63 -8.62 -3.82
N ARG A 260 -4.08 -7.77 -4.68
CA ARG A 260 -4.30 -6.33 -4.61
C ARG A 260 -5.78 -6.02 -4.82
N PRO A 261 -6.42 -5.20 -3.95
CA PRO A 261 -7.82 -4.82 -4.08
C PRO A 261 -7.99 -3.73 -5.14
N ALA A 262 -7.92 -4.09 -6.43
CA ALA A 262 -8.12 -3.14 -7.52
C ALA A 262 -9.61 -2.82 -7.71
N ARG A 263 -9.90 -1.68 -8.32
CA ARG A 263 -11.26 -1.24 -8.64
C ARG A 263 -11.29 -0.51 -9.98
N ARG A 264 -12.23 -0.86 -10.85
CA ARG A 264 -12.45 -0.12 -12.11
C ARG A 264 -12.91 1.31 -11.78
N GLY A 265 -12.27 2.30 -12.39
CA GLY A 265 -12.49 3.72 -12.05
C GLY A 265 -11.69 4.20 -10.84
N GLY A 266 -10.72 3.41 -10.36
CA GLY A 266 -9.79 3.81 -9.31
C GLY A 266 -10.34 3.69 -7.88
N PRO A 267 -9.54 4.13 -6.89
CA PRO A 267 -9.91 4.06 -5.48
C PRO A 267 -11.19 4.84 -5.18
N ARG A 268 -12.05 4.25 -4.35
CA ARG A 268 -13.28 4.90 -3.86
C ARG A 268 -13.00 5.45 -2.46
N VAL A 269 -13.03 6.77 -2.34
CA VAL A 269 -12.92 7.52 -1.08
C VAL A 269 -14.02 8.57 -1.05
N GLU A 270 -15.15 8.25 -0.42
CA GLU A 270 -16.36 9.08 -0.39
C GLU A 270 -17.32 8.65 0.73
N ALA A 271 -18.20 9.56 1.15
CA ALA A 271 -19.25 9.28 2.12
C ALA A 271 -20.59 8.96 1.44
N GLU A 272 -21.28 7.94 1.94
CA GLU A 272 -22.62 7.53 1.56
C GLU A 272 -23.46 7.38 2.85
N GLY A 273 -24.22 8.44 3.18
CA GLY A 273 -24.86 8.56 4.48
C GLY A 273 -23.84 8.56 5.62
N GLN A 274 -23.95 7.61 6.54
CA GLN A 274 -23.06 7.43 7.69
C GLN A 274 -21.88 6.49 7.42
N VAL A 275 -21.75 5.98 6.18
CA VAL A 275 -20.66 5.09 5.78
C VAL A 275 -19.67 5.84 4.90
N ILE A 276 -18.42 5.90 5.33
CA ILE A 276 -17.30 6.44 4.55
C ILE A 276 -16.57 5.27 3.90
N HIS A 277 -16.65 5.17 2.58
CA HIS A 277 -15.96 4.15 1.80
C HIS A 277 -14.49 4.56 1.56
N ALA A 278 -13.55 3.63 1.77
CA ALA A 278 -12.12 3.82 1.51
C ALA A 278 -11.50 2.49 1.05
N TYR A 279 -11.66 2.12 -0.23
CA TYR A 279 -11.15 0.86 -0.79
C TYR A 279 -10.83 0.97 -2.29
N GLY A 280 -10.37 -0.13 -2.91
CA GLY A 280 -10.08 -0.16 -4.35
C GLY A 280 -8.71 0.39 -4.74
N HIS A 281 -7.74 0.37 -3.82
CA HIS A 281 -6.44 1.02 -3.99
C HIS A 281 -5.44 0.26 -4.88
N GLY A 282 -5.77 -0.96 -5.33
CA GLY A 282 -4.90 -1.76 -6.19
C GLY A 282 -3.48 -1.90 -5.62
N GLY A 283 -2.47 -1.59 -6.45
CA GLY A 283 -1.06 -1.59 -6.05
C GLY A 283 -0.60 -0.35 -5.28
N ALA A 284 -1.44 0.68 -5.16
CA ALA A 284 -1.08 1.98 -4.61
C ALA A 284 -1.58 2.21 -3.17
N GLY A 285 -1.95 1.15 -2.45
CA GLY A 285 -2.49 1.26 -1.08
C GLY A 285 -1.60 2.05 -0.13
N VAL A 286 -0.29 1.78 -0.09
CA VAL A 286 0.67 2.55 0.72
C VAL A 286 0.81 3.97 0.16
N THR A 287 1.06 4.09 -1.15
CA THR A 287 1.24 5.36 -1.87
C THR A 287 0.11 6.38 -1.63
N LEU A 288 -1.13 5.92 -1.41
CA LEU A 288 -2.29 6.80 -1.22
C LEU A 288 -2.80 6.84 0.23
N SER A 289 -2.34 5.94 1.10
CA SER A 289 -2.93 5.66 2.42
C SER A 289 -3.20 6.88 3.30
N TRP A 290 -2.17 7.69 3.58
CA TRP A 290 -2.29 8.85 4.46
C TRP A 290 -3.11 9.98 3.85
N GLY A 291 -3.00 10.19 2.54
CA GLY A 291 -3.83 11.18 1.84
C GLY A 291 -5.31 10.80 1.80
N CYS A 292 -5.61 9.52 1.56
CA CYS A 292 -6.98 9.02 1.68
C CYS A 292 -7.48 9.14 3.13
N ALA A 293 -6.63 8.90 4.12
CA ALA A 293 -6.98 9.04 5.53
C ALA A 293 -7.30 10.50 5.93
N ASP A 294 -6.60 11.48 5.34
CA ASP A 294 -6.89 12.90 5.54
C ASP A 294 -8.31 13.24 5.06
N ASP A 295 -8.68 12.75 3.87
CA ASP A 295 -10.04 12.89 3.32
C ASP A 295 -11.07 12.16 4.21
N VAL A 296 -10.82 10.89 4.58
CA VAL A 296 -11.71 10.10 5.46
C VAL A 296 -12.01 10.86 6.75
N ALA A 297 -10.98 11.37 7.40
CA ALA A 297 -11.15 12.07 8.65
C ALA A 297 -11.88 13.41 8.47
N SER A 298 -11.92 14.00 7.27
CA SER A 298 -12.58 15.31 7.05
C SER A 298 -14.11 15.22 7.08
N TRP A 299 -14.67 14.03 6.81
CA TRP A 299 -16.10 13.78 6.96
C TRP A 299 -16.53 13.51 8.40
N GLY A 300 -15.60 13.16 9.28
CA GLY A 300 -15.89 13.00 10.72
C GLY A 300 -16.45 14.29 11.35
N ASP A 301 -16.04 15.44 10.82
CA ASP A 301 -16.45 16.76 11.34
C ASP A 301 -17.89 17.15 10.91
N HIS A 302 -18.42 16.53 9.86
CA HIS A 302 -19.72 16.89 9.26
C HIS A 302 -20.88 15.97 9.64
N LEU A 303 -20.61 14.96 10.47
CA LEU A 303 -21.59 13.93 10.83
C LEU A 303 -21.84 13.84 12.34
N ALA A 304 -21.35 14.82 13.11
CA ALA A 304 -21.61 15.05 14.53
C ALA A 304 -22.74 16.08 14.74
#